data_AF-A0A1G9IZA2-F1
#
_entry.id   AF-A0A1G9IZA2-F1
#
_cell.length_a   1.000
_cell.length_b   1.000
_cell.length_c   1.000
_cell.angle_alpha   90.00
_cell.angle_beta   90.00
_cell.angle_gamma   90.00
#
_symmetry.space_group_name_H-M   'P 1'
#
loop_
_entity.id
_entity.type
_entity.pdbx_description
1 polymer ?
#
loop_
_entity_poly.entity_id
_entity_poly.type
_entity_poly.pdbx_seq_one_letter_code
_entity_poly.pdbx_strand_id
1 'polypeptide(L)'
;MSVYRLGATTVHHADDHTLTVFDGGGEVRGDHAPQPGQDETAAQYGLSVEAMSRALDLAHSILSAALGLPASPTLSAMPGGKHWSHWWREEQAVLALQGCAAVTGVDPEQIAARLSKRET
;
A
#
# COMPACT_ATOMS: atom_id res chain seq x y z
N MET A 1 11.18 -8.26 8.44
CA MET A 1 10.13 -7.32 8.88
C MET A 1 10.72 -5.93 8.97
N SER A 2 10.16 -5.01 8.18
CA SER A 2 10.51 -3.59 8.14
C SER A 2 9.38 -2.77 8.78
N VAL A 3 9.70 -1.60 9.33
CA VAL A 3 8.71 -0.69 9.92
C VAL A 3 8.89 0.70 9.32
N TYR A 4 7.79 1.27 8.83
CA TYR A 4 7.74 2.59 8.20
C TYR A 4 6.72 3.46 8.90
N ARG A 5 7.07 4.71 9.17
CA ARG A 5 6.09 5.76 9.54
C ARG A 5 5.77 6.57 8.28
N LEU A 6 4.50 6.62 7.91
CA LEU A 6 4.03 7.20 6.66
C LEU A 6 2.76 8.01 6.94
N GLY A 7 2.91 9.32 7.10
CA GLY A 7 1.86 10.22 7.54
C GLY A 7 1.42 9.90 8.97
N ALA A 8 0.13 9.63 9.12
CA ALA A 8 -0.51 9.24 10.37
C ALA A 8 -0.66 7.70 10.49
N THR A 9 0.20 6.92 9.81
CA THR A 9 0.21 5.47 9.92
C THR A 9 1.59 4.91 10.27
N THR A 10 1.59 3.79 11.00
CA THR A 10 2.75 2.91 11.17
C THR A 10 2.50 1.63 10.39
N VAL A 11 3.36 1.34 9.41
CA VAL A 11 3.28 0.17 8.54
C VAL A 11 4.34 -0.85 8.95
N HIS A 12 3.91 -2.04 9.33
CA HIS A 12 4.77 -3.20 9.54
C HIS A 12 4.71 -4.09 8.30
N HIS A 13 5.82 -4.14 7.56
CA HIS A 13 5.92 -4.93 6.34
C HIS A 13 6.71 -6.22 6.65
N ALA A 14 6.02 -7.35 6.68
CA ALA A 14 6.58 -8.68 6.95
C ALA A 14 6.70 -9.50 5.65
N ASP A 15 7.18 -10.74 5.74
CA ASP A 15 7.37 -11.56 4.54
C ASP A 15 6.02 -12.00 3.94
N ASP A 16 5.04 -12.30 4.78
CA ASP A 16 3.75 -12.88 4.44
C ASP A 16 2.56 -11.91 4.57
N HIS A 17 2.77 -10.71 5.11
CA HIS A 17 1.70 -9.71 5.26
C HIS A 17 2.23 -8.29 5.44
N THR A 18 1.32 -7.33 5.27
CA THR A 18 1.47 -5.94 5.68
C THR A 18 0.41 -5.61 6.73
N LEU A 19 0.84 -5.06 7.87
CA LEU A 19 -0.04 -4.52 8.90
C LEU A 19 0.07 -3.00 8.92
N THR A 20 -1.04 -2.31 8.69
CA THR A 20 -1.14 -0.84 8.76
C THR A 20 -1.89 -0.44 10.03
N VAL A 21 -1.23 0.30 10.91
CA VAL A 21 -1.80 0.84 12.17
C VAL A 21 -2.02 2.34 12.00
N PHE A 22 -3.22 2.83 12.30
CA PHE A 22 -3.58 4.24 12.15
C PHE A 22 -3.44 5.00 13.48
N ASP A 23 -2.96 6.25 13.43
CA ASP A 23 -2.94 7.15 14.57
C ASP A 23 -4.39 7.47 14.96
N GLY A 24 -4.81 7.04 16.14
CA GLY A 24 -6.21 7.07 16.59
C GLY A 24 -6.84 5.69 16.75
N GLY A 25 -6.11 4.64 16.38
CA GLY A 25 -6.52 3.24 16.54
C GLY A 25 -7.15 2.65 15.28
N GLY A 26 -7.33 1.33 15.30
CA GLY A 26 -7.69 0.55 14.13
C GLY A 26 -6.46 0.02 13.39
N GLU A 27 -6.61 -1.15 12.81
CA GLU A 27 -5.56 -1.82 12.06
C GLU A 27 -6.14 -2.54 10.85
N VAL A 28 -5.35 -2.60 9.78
CA VAL A 28 -5.64 -3.41 8.59
C VAL A 28 -4.48 -4.34 8.35
N ARG A 29 -4.80 -5.63 8.21
CA ARG A 29 -3.85 -6.65 7.80
C ARG A 29 -4.21 -7.11 6.39
N GLY A 30 -3.32 -6.88 5.44
CA GLY A 30 -3.35 -7.47 4.11
C GLY A 30 -2.32 -8.60 4.03
N ASP A 31 -2.78 -9.82 3.77
CA ASP A 31 -1.87 -10.95 3.54
C ASP A 31 -1.28 -10.86 2.12
N HIS A 32 -0.01 -11.25 1.97
CA HIS A 32 0.70 -11.30 0.69
C HIS A 32 0.31 -12.54 -0.14
N ALA A 33 -0.99 -12.81 -0.21
CA ALA A 33 -1.55 -13.94 -0.92
C ALA A 33 -2.23 -13.48 -2.21
N PRO A 34 -1.95 -14.14 -3.35
CA PRO A 34 -2.73 -13.95 -4.57
C PRO A 34 -4.23 -14.11 -4.33
N GLN A 35 -5.03 -13.21 -4.88
CA GLN A 35 -6.48 -13.34 -4.90
C GLN A 35 -7.00 -13.75 -6.28
N PRO A 36 -8.09 -14.54 -6.36
CA PRO A 36 -8.69 -14.91 -7.64
C PRO A 36 -9.05 -13.68 -8.50
N GLY A 37 -8.69 -13.72 -9.78
CA GLY A 37 -9.02 -12.66 -10.75
C GLY A 37 -8.00 -11.52 -10.83
N GLN A 38 -6.86 -11.62 -10.16
CA GLN A 38 -5.82 -10.59 -10.17
C GLN A 38 -4.88 -10.67 -11.38
N ASP A 39 -4.84 -11.78 -12.11
CA ASP A 39 -3.88 -12.02 -13.19
C ASP A 39 -3.92 -10.96 -14.29
N GLU A 40 -5.13 -10.64 -14.79
CA GLU A 40 -5.32 -9.63 -15.83
C GLU A 40 -4.91 -8.23 -15.35
N THR A 41 -5.20 -7.92 -14.08
CA THR A 41 -4.84 -6.63 -13.48
C THR A 41 -3.32 -6.51 -13.30
N ALA A 42 -2.67 -7.54 -12.77
CA ALA A 42 -1.22 -7.56 -12.61
C ALA A 42 -0.52 -7.41 -13.98
N ALA A 43 -1.00 -8.14 -14.99
CA ALA A 43 -0.48 -8.06 -16.35
C ALA A 43 -0.65 -6.65 -16.96
N GLN A 44 -1.79 -5.99 -16.75
CA GLN A 44 -2.04 -4.62 -17.21
C GLN A 44 -0.99 -3.63 -16.70
N TYR A 45 -0.51 -3.82 -15.47
CA TYR A 45 0.47 -2.95 -14.82
C TYR A 45 1.92 -3.46 -14.94
N GLY A 46 2.16 -4.55 -15.67
CA GLY A 46 3.50 -5.14 -15.85
C GLY A 46 4.06 -5.77 -14.56
N LEU A 47 3.18 -6.28 -13.70
CA LEU A 47 3.52 -6.90 -12.41
C LEU A 47 3.24 -8.41 -12.46
N SER A 48 3.91 -9.18 -11.59
CA SER A 48 3.40 -10.50 -11.21
C SER A 48 2.34 -10.35 -10.11
N VAL A 49 1.44 -11.33 -9.97
CA VAL A 49 0.40 -11.29 -8.92
C VAL A 49 1.04 -11.27 -7.52
N GLU A 50 2.16 -11.98 -7.33
CA GLU A 50 2.90 -12.00 -6.08
C GLU A 50 3.51 -10.63 -5.76
N ALA A 51 4.14 -9.99 -6.75
CA ALA A 51 4.70 -8.65 -6.58
C ALA A 51 3.60 -7.62 -6.27
N MET A 52 2.48 -7.70 -6.99
CA MET A 52 1.32 -6.83 -6.78
C MET A 52 0.73 -7.00 -5.38
N SER A 53 0.49 -8.25 -4.97
CA SER A 53 -0.10 -8.57 -3.66
C SER A 53 0.82 -8.19 -2.50
N ARG A 54 2.12 -8.44 -2.65
CA ARG A 54 3.12 -8.06 -1.64
C ARG A 54 3.14 -6.56 -1.41
N ALA A 55 3.10 -5.75 -2.47
CA ALA A 55 3.29 -4.32 -2.37
C ALA A 55 1.99 -3.53 -2.12
N LEU A 56 0.81 -4.14 -2.23
CA LEU A 56 -0.48 -3.43 -2.31
C LEU A 56 -0.74 -2.46 -1.15
N ASP A 57 -0.84 -2.98 0.07
CA ASP A 57 -1.15 -2.18 1.26
C ASP A 57 -0.02 -1.19 1.59
N LEU A 58 1.23 -1.56 1.34
CA LEU A 58 2.37 -0.66 1.49
C LEU A 58 2.25 0.51 0.50
N ALA A 59 1.86 0.24 -0.75
CA ALA A 59 1.74 1.24 -1.80
C ALA A 59 0.58 2.22 -1.55
N HIS A 60 -0.51 1.79 -0.90
CA HIS A 60 -1.54 2.70 -0.37
C HIS A 60 -0.95 3.73 0.61
N SER A 61 -0.13 3.26 1.54
CA SER A 61 0.51 4.12 2.55
C SER A 61 1.56 5.04 1.92
N ILE A 62 2.35 4.54 0.98
CA ILE A 62 3.31 5.34 0.19
C ILE A 62 2.59 6.45 -0.56
N LEU A 63 1.52 6.12 -1.31
CA LEU A 63 0.79 7.09 -2.12
C LEU A 63 0.20 8.20 -1.23
N SER A 64 -0.38 7.81 -0.09
CA SER A 64 -0.97 8.75 0.87
C SER A 64 0.09 9.71 1.44
N ALA A 65 1.22 9.19 1.91
CA ALA A 65 2.30 10.00 2.44
C ALA A 65 2.92 10.91 1.37
N ALA A 66 3.11 10.42 0.14
CA ALA A 66 3.63 11.20 -0.98
C ALA A 66 2.70 12.38 -1.35
N LEU A 67 1.39 12.22 -1.17
CA LEU A 67 0.37 13.26 -1.41
C LEU A 67 0.14 14.17 -0.18
N GLY A 68 0.82 13.93 0.94
CA GLY A 68 0.60 14.66 2.19
C GLY A 68 -0.76 14.38 2.85
N LEU A 69 -1.37 13.25 2.53
CA LEU A 69 -2.59 12.78 3.18
C LEU A 69 -2.25 12.10 4.51
N PRO A 70 -3.13 12.18 5.53
CA PRO A 70 -2.88 11.53 6.81
C PRO A 70 -2.81 10.00 6.69
N ALA A 71 -3.67 9.40 5.88
CA ALA A 71 -3.69 7.96 5.64
C ALA A 71 -4.42 7.64 4.33
N SER A 72 -4.32 6.40 3.88
CA SER A 72 -5.11 5.87 2.76
C SER A 72 -6.61 5.95 3.08
N PRO A 73 -7.42 6.65 2.26
CA PRO A 73 -8.87 6.66 2.41
C PRO A 73 -9.50 5.26 2.33
N THR A 74 -8.97 4.41 1.45
CA THR A 74 -9.43 3.02 1.31
C THR A 74 -9.12 2.21 2.55
N LEU A 75 -7.85 2.16 2.99
CA LEU A 75 -7.47 1.35 4.15
C LEU A 75 -8.07 1.89 5.45
N SER A 76 -8.12 3.20 5.65
CA SER A 76 -8.67 3.80 6.89
C SER A 76 -10.19 3.58 7.07
N ALA A 77 -10.92 3.27 6.00
CA ALA A 77 -12.34 2.94 6.08
C ALA A 77 -12.59 1.49 6.58
N MET A 78 -11.63 0.57 6.37
CA MET A 78 -11.80 -0.86 6.62
C MET A 78 -12.03 -1.24 8.09
N PRO A 79 -11.33 -0.67 9.09
CA PRO A 79 -11.56 -1.02 10.49
C PRO A 79 -13.01 -0.77 10.95
N GLY A 80 -13.71 0.19 10.33
CA GLY A 80 -15.11 0.48 10.59
C GLY A 80 -16.10 -0.42 9.86
N GLY A 81 -15.63 -1.44 9.12
CA GLY A 81 -16.44 -2.26 8.23
C GLY A 81 -17.05 -1.48 7.06
N LYS A 82 -16.49 -0.30 6.77
CA LYS A 82 -16.96 0.60 5.71
C LYS A 82 -16.02 0.51 4.52
N HIS A 83 -16.56 0.95 3.40
CA HIS A 83 -15.79 1.11 2.19
C HIS A 83 -15.85 2.57 1.76
N TRP A 84 -14.70 3.14 1.42
CA TRP A 84 -14.68 4.46 0.83
C TRP A 84 -15.26 4.39 -0.59
N SER A 85 -16.23 5.25 -0.91
CA SER A 85 -17.03 5.16 -2.15
C SER A 85 -16.22 5.29 -3.44
N HIS A 86 -14.97 5.77 -3.34
CA HIS A 86 -14.07 5.97 -4.47
C HIS A 86 -12.81 5.11 -4.40
N TRP A 87 -12.82 4.05 -3.59
CA TRP A 87 -11.71 3.10 -3.42
C TRP A 87 -11.05 2.69 -4.73
N TRP A 88 -11.85 2.41 -5.77
CA TRP A 88 -11.36 1.96 -7.08
C TRP A 88 -10.43 3.00 -7.74
N ARG A 89 -10.60 4.29 -7.45
CA ARG A 89 -9.72 5.35 -7.98
C ARG A 89 -8.35 5.31 -7.32
N GLU A 90 -8.34 5.10 -6.00
CA GLU A 90 -7.10 4.96 -5.26
C GLU A 90 -6.39 3.66 -5.63
N GLU A 91 -7.11 2.55 -5.73
CA GLU A 91 -6.56 1.27 -6.21
C GLU A 91 -5.87 1.41 -7.58
N GLN A 92 -6.51 2.04 -8.56
CA GLN A 92 -5.88 2.27 -9.87
C GLN A 92 -4.62 3.15 -9.77
N ALA A 93 -4.60 4.14 -8.88
CA ALA A 93 -3.42 4.98 -8.65
C ALA A 93 -2.29 4.21 -7.94
N VAL A 94 -2.63 3.33 -6.98
CA VAL A 94 -1.70 2.44 -6.28
C VAL A 94 -1.08 1.44 -7.24
N LEU A 95 -1.88 0.82 -8.10
CA LEU A 95 -1.39 -0.11 -9.12
C LEU A 95 -0.52 0.60 -10.16
N ALA A 96 -0.89 1.80 -10.58
CA ALA A 96 -0.06 2.62 -11.47
C ALA A 96 1.29 2.98 -10.84
N LEU A 97 1.30 3.32 -9.54
CA LEU A 97 2.52 3.56 -8.78
C LEU A 97 3.41 2.32 -8.76
N GLN A 98 2.85 1.14 -8.48
CA GLN A 98 3.61 -0.11 -8.48
C GLN A 98 4.16 -0.45 -9.87
N GLY A 99 3.35 -0.34 -10.92
CA GLY A 99 3.81 -0.56 -12.30
C GLY A 99 4.95 0.39 -12.69
N CYS A 100 4.85 1.67 -12.33
CA CYS A 100 5.92 2.64 -12.55
C CYS A 100 7.20 2.27 -11.77
N ALA A 101 7.06 1.88 -10.51
CA ALA A 101 8.17 1.43 -9.68
C ALA A 101 8.87 0.20 -10.29
N ALA A 102 8.09 -0.78 -10.76
CA ALA A 102 8.61 -1.98 -11.43
C ALA A 102 9.37 -1.65 -12.72
N VAL A 103 8.79 -0.83 -13.61
CA VAL A 103 9.43 -0.43 -14.88
C VAL A 103 10.71 0.37 -14.65
N THR A 104 10.79 1.14 -13.56
CA THR A 104 11.97 1.95 -13.22
C THR A 104 12.98 1.22 -12.34
N GLY A 105 12.71 -0.04 -11.95
CA GLY A 105 13.57 -0.82 -11.08
C GLY A 105 13.65 -0.29 -9.64
N VAL A 106 12.64 0.47 -9.21
CA VAL A 106 12.55 1.01 -7.85
C VAL A 106 11.71 0.07 -6.99
N ASP A 107 12.30 -0.38 -5.88
CA ASP A 107 11.61 -1.17 -4.87
C ASP A 107 10.69 -0.26 -4.02
N PRO A 108 9.38 -0.57 -3.89
CA PRO A 108 8.47 0.15 -2.99
C PRO A 108 8.98 0.33 -1.56
N GLU A 109 9.70 -0.65 -0.99
CA GLU A 109 10.28 -0.53 0.35
C GLU A 109 11.32 0.60 0.42
N GLN A 110 12.06 0.87 -0.65
CA GLN A 110 12.99 2.01 -0.71
C GLN A 110 12.25 3.35 -0.74
N ILE A 111 11.07 3.41 -1.37
CA ILE A 111 10.24 4.62 -1.38
C ILE A 111 9.71 4.86 0.04
N ALA A 112 9.15 3.83 0.67
CA ALA A 112 8.66 3.89 2.05
C ALA A 112 9.76 4.32 3.03
N ALA A 113 10.96 3.73 2.92
CA ALA A 113 12.10 4.09 3.76
C ALA A 113 12.54 5.56 3.60
N ARG A 114 12.45 6.11 2.38
CA ARG A 114 12.78 7.52 2.12
C ARG A 114 11.72 8.46 2.67
N LEU A 115 10.44 8.14 2.49
CA LEU A 115 9.33 8.93 3.03
C LEU A 115 9.34 8.93 4.55
N SER A 116 9.57 7.77 5.18
CA SER A 116 9.59 7.63 6.63
C SER A 116 10.68 8.44 7.33
N LYS A 117 11.81 8.71 6.65
CA LYS A 117 12.87 9.58 7.17
C LYS A 117 12.56 11.08 7.05
N ARG A 118 11.59 11.48 6.23
CA ARG A 118 11.20 12.90 6.10
C ARG A 118 10.31 13.35 7.26
N GLU A 119 9.71 12.42 7.97
CA GLU A 119 8.76 12.67 9.05
C GLU A 119 9.42 12.68 10.44
N THR A 120 10.71 12.32 10.51
CA THR A 120 11.59 12.50 11.69
C THR A 120 12.38 13.78 11.59
#